data_AF-A0AAD7NN65-F1
#
_entry.id   AF-A0AAD7NN65-F1
#
_cell.length_a   1.000
_cell.length_b   1.000
_cell.length_c   1.000
_cell.angle_alpha   90.00
_cell.angle_beta   90.00
_cell.angle_gamma   90.00
#
_symmetry.space_group_name_H-M   'P 1'
#
loop_
_entity.id
_entity.type
_entity.pdbx_description
1 polymer ?
#
loop_
_entity_poly.entity_id
_entity_poly.type
_entity_poly.pdbx_seq_one_letter_code
_entity_poly.pdbx_strand_id
1 'polypeptide(L)'
;MVINSLLILPLAISVAATFPTRLIYQSTSGLIFKNIAVRPSSKILITSTTSPTLHTLDATSTNATLDEVYTFHVTSLAGIAEYQPDIYAVVALNVNITAFCAVPGTPVAVWHVDLTADTPAVTQVAVISDPQSILNGLSAVPGNPDVVLAADPVVGAVYEITMSTVIYRAGVDLKSKGRRTGGSGMSERRRAGGSGTYTKRNHNTTGG
;
A
#
# COMPACT_ATOMS: atom_id res chain seq x y z
N MET A 1 43.27 -53.53 4.93
CA MET A 1 43.65 -52.12 4.65
C MET A 1 42.35 -51.35 4.47
N VAL A 2 41.92 -50.61 5.49
CA VAL A 2 40.62 -49.90 5.50
C VAL A 2 40.92 -48.42 5.31
N ILE A 3 40.41 -47.81 4.24
CA ILE A 3 40.61 -46.39 3.94
C ILE A 3 39.40 -45.65 4.49
N ASN A 4 39.60 -44.90 5.57
CA ASN A 4 38.60 -43.97 6.11
C ASN A 4 38.52 -42.75 5.19
N SER A 5 37.46 -42.65 4.37
CA SER A 5 37.14 -41.43 3.65
C SER A 5 36.39 -40.46 4.57
N LEU A 6 37.03 -39.34 4.89
CA LEU A 6 36.42 -38.25 5.65
C LEU A 6 35.71 -37.30 4.67
N LEU A 7 34.38 -37.25 4.73
CA LEU A 7 33.58 -36.26 4.00
C LEU A 7 33.69 -34.90 4.70
N ILE A 8 34.20 -33.90 4.01
CA ILE A 8 34.18 -32.49 4.46
C ILE A 8 32.94 -31.84 3.87
N LEU A 9 31.99 -31.46 4.74
CA LEU A 9 30.81 -30.68 4.36
C LEU A 9 31.20 -29.18 4.34
N PRO A 10 31.05 -28.44 3.24
CA PRO A 10 31.35 -27.02 3.24
C PRO A 10 30.30 -26.26 4.06
N LEU A 11 30.76 -25.54 5.08
CA LEU A 11 29.94 -24.60 5.84
C LEU A 11 29.67 -23.38 4.94
N ALA A 12 28.45 -23.24 4.44
CA ALA A 12 28.05 -22.04 3.70
C ALA A 12 27.98 -20.85 4.67
N ILE A 13 28.98 -19.98 4.63
CA ILE A 13 28.94 -18.71 5.35
C ILE A 13 28.00 -17.78 4.59
N SER A 14 26.79 -17.58 5.12
CA SER A 14 25.87 -16.57 4.60
C SER A 14 26.39 -15.19 5.00
N VAL A 15 27.06 -14.49 4.08
CA VAL A 15 27.33 -13.06 4.24
C VAL A 15 26.00 -12.32 4.18
N ALA A 16 25.57 -11.76 5.31
CA ALA A 16 24.44 -10.84 5.31
C ALA A 16 24.84 -9.60 4.50
N ALA A 17 24.17 -9.36 3.37
CA ALA A 17 24.35 -8.14 2.60
C ALA A 17 23.85 -6.96 3.44
N THR A 18 24.75 -6.05 3.82
CA THR A 18 24.39 -4.79 4.46
C THR A 18 24.04 -3.79 3.36
N PHE A 19 22.76 -3.41 3.28
CA PHE A 19 22.33 -2.34 2.38
C PHE A 19 22.44 -1.01 3.10
N PRO A 20 23.18 -0.02 2.58
CA PRO A 20 23.27 1.28 3.21
C PRO A 20 21.88 1.95 3.22
N THR A 21 21.43 2.37 4.39
CA THR A 21 20.18 3.13 4.55
C THR A 21 20.49 4.60 4.76
N ARG A 22 19.69 5.47 4.17
CA ARG A 22 19.79 6.93 4.34
C ARG A 22 18.40 7.50 4.62
N LEU A 23 18.33 8.50 5.50
CA LEU A 23 17.13 9.32 5.67
C LEU A 23 16.96 10.21 4.44
N ILE A 24 15.87 10.01 3.70
CA ILE A 24 15.53 10.83 2.54
C ILE A 24 14.76 12.08 2.98
N TYR A 25 13.73 11.89 3.82
CA TYR A 25 12.85 12.95 4.27
C TYR A 25 12.24 12.59 5.64
N GLN A 26 12.05 13.61 6.49
CA GLN A 26 11.30 13.51 7.73
C GLN A 26 10.34 14.70 7.83
N SER A 27 9.05 14.42 8.05
CA SER A 27 8.04 15.46 8.18
C SER A 27 8.26 16.29 9.45
N THR A 28 8.23 17.62 9.32
CA THR A 28 8.21 18.57 10.45
C THR A 28 6.79 19.03 10.80
N SER A 29 5.84 18.85 9.89
CA SER A 29 4.42 19.25 10.03
C SER A 29 3.51 18.16 10.63
N GLY A 30 4.09 17.06 11.12
CA GLY A 30 3.31 15.95 11.72
C GLY A 30 2.58 15.05 10.71
N LEU A 31 2.93 15.07 9.41
CA LEU A 31 2.38 14.13 8.44
C LEU A 31 2.68 12.69 8.83
N ILE A 32 1.64 11.86 8.86
CA ILE A 32 1.76 10.42 9.05
C ILE A 32 1.72 9.76 7.68
N PHE A 33 2.89 9.41 7.14
CA PHE A 33 2.99 8.71 5.84
C PHE A 33 2.45 7.29 5.93
N LYS A 34 1.93 6.79 4.80
CA LYS A 34 1.37 5.45 4.69
C LYS A 34 2.07 4.61 3.64
N ASN A 35 1.63 4.72 2.40
CA ASN A 35 2.11 3.90 1.30
C ASN A 35 2.79 4.79 0.26
N ILE A 36 3.69 4.17 -0.50
CA ILE A 36 4.48 4.83 -1.53
C ILE A 36 4.35 4.09 -2.87
N ALA A 37 4.53 4.84 -3.95
CA ALA A 37 4.75 4.28 -5.29
C ALA A 37 5.95 4.98 -5.92
N VAL A 38 6.80 4.22 -6.63
CA VAL A 38 7.94 4.79 -7.36
C VAL A 38 7.47 5.11 -8.77
N ARG A 39 7.74 6.32 -9.23
CA ARG A 39 7.42 6.76 -10.60
C ARG A 39 8.49 6.31 -11.58
N PRO A 40 8.18 6.21 -12.89
CA PRO A 40 9.20 6.04 -13.94
C PRO A 40 10.30 7.11 -13.91
N SER A 41 9.99 8.33 -13.44
CA SER A 41 10.94 9.42 -13.25
C SER A 41 11.88 9.24 -12.04
N SER A 42 11.82 8.11 -11.33
CA SER A 42 12.55 7.83 -10.07
C SER A 42 12.14 8.69 -8.87
N LYS A 43 11.14 9.56 -9.03
CA LYS A 43 10.48 10.22 -7.90
C LYS A 43 9.57 9.23 -7.16
N ILE A 44 9.29 9.52 -5.90
CA ILE A 44 8.42 8.72 -5.04
C ILE A 44 7.13 9.49 -4.77
N LEU A 45 5.98 8.88 -5.05
CA LEU A 45 4.67 9.32 -4.61
C LEU A 45 4.39 8.81 -3.19
N ILE A 46 3.80 9.66 -2.36
CA ILE A 46 3.59 9.39 -0.93
C ILE A 46 2.16 9.77 -0.54
N THR A 47 1.48 8.83 0.10
CA THR A 47 0.17 9.04 0.72
C THR A 47 0.31 9.31 2.22
N SER A 48 -0.69 9.98 2.81
CA SER A 48 -0.71 10.28 4.24
C SER A 48 -2.10 10.09 4.86
N THR A 49 -2.18 9.52 6.07
CA THR A 49 -3.45 9.45 6.80
C THR A 49 -3.91 10.77 7.42
N THR A 50 -3.06 11.80 7.38
CA THR A 50 -3.31 13.10 8.03
C THR A 50 -3.27 14.24 7.03
N SER A 51 -3.25 13.93 5.73
CA SER A 51 -3.29 14.92 4.66
C SER A 51 -4.14 14.39 3.50
N PRO A 52 -4.95 15.26 2.88
CA PRO A 52 -5.66 14.94 1.65
C PRO A 52 -4.79 15.05 0.40
N THR A 53 -3.52 15.42 0.54
CA THR A 53 -2.64 15.71 -0.58
C THR A 53 -1.75 14.51 -0.90
N LEU A 54 -1.74 14.13 -2.17
CA LEU A 54 -0.74 13.23 -2.72
C LEU A 54 0.53 14.03 -2.94
N HIS A 55 1.61 13.62 -2.29
CA HIS A 55 2.89 14.30 -2.40
C HIS A 55 3.86 13.50 -3.27
N THR A 56 4.85 14.19 -3.82
CA THR A 56 6.00 13.57 -4.48
C THR A 56 7.30 14.10 -3.88
N LEU A 57 8.35 13.29 -3.89
CA LEU A 57 9.72 13.74 -3.62
C LEU A 57 10.73 13.05 -4.52
N ASP A 58 11.89 13.66 -4.69
CA ASP A 58 13.05 13.04 -5.32
C ASP A 58 13.94 12.39 -4.26
N ALA A 59 14.00 11.05 -4.28
CA ALA A 59 14.80 10.27 -3.33
C ALA A 59 16.32 10.37 -3.58
N THR A 60 16.72 10.83 -4.77
CA THR A 60 18.13 11.00 -5.14
C THR A 60 18.68 12.35 -4.66
N SER A 61 17.80 13.32 -4.37
CA SER A 61 18.19 14.62 -3.85
C SER A 61 18.86 14.52 -2.47
N THR A 62 19.89 15.33 -2.25
CA THR A 62 20.53 15.49 -0.94
C THR A 62 19.61 16.23 0.05
N ASN A 63 18.75 17.11 -0.46
CA ASN A 63 17.79 17.92 0.28
C ASN A 63 16.39 17.72 -0.31
N ALA A 64 15.81 16.53 -0.13
CA ALA A 64 14.50 16.22 -0.67
C ALA A 64 13.42 17.11 -0.05
N THR A 65 12.56 17.67 -0.88
CA THR A 65 11.34 18.39 -0.48
C THR A 65 10.11 17.55 -0.82
N LEU A 66 9.02 17.78 -0.10
CA LEU A 66 7.71 17.26 -0.48
C LEU A 66 7.02 18.28 -1.36
N ASP A 67 6.83 17.93 -2.63
CA ASP A 67 6.05 18.71 -3.57
C ASP A 67 4.62 18.16 -3.60
N GLU A 68 3.63 19.03 -3.84
CA GLU A 68 2.24 18.63 -3.98
C GLU A 68 1.96 18.16 -5.41
N VAL A 69 1.27 17.03 -5.55
CA VAL A 69 0.81 16.50 -6.84
C VAL A 69 -0.65 16.84 -7.05
N TYR A 70 -1.49 16.48 -6.08
CA TYR A 70 -2.93 16.71 -6.16
C TYR A 70 -3.56 16.66 -4.75
N THR A 71 -4.56 17.50 -4.50
CA THR A 71 -5.29 17.55 -3.22
C THR A 71 -6.73 17.08 -3.43
N PHE A 72 -7.10 16.01 -2.74
CA PHE A 72 -8.42 15.38 -2.82
C PHE A 72 -9.41 16.06 -1.85
N HIS A 73 -10.71 15.96 -2.11
CA HIS A 73 -11.76 16.44 -1.20
C HIS A 73 -12.07 15.43 -0.07
N VAL A 74 -11.06 15.04 0.69
CA VAL A 74 -11.15 14.13 1.86
C VAL A 74 -10.23 14.61 2.99
N THR A 75 -9.94 13.79 4.00
CA THR A 75 -8.96 14.09 5.04
C THR A 75 -7.73 13.19 5.02
N SER A 76 -7.76 12.09 4.27
CA SER A 76 -6.70 11.09 4.27
C SER A 76 -6.56 10.33 2.96
N LEU A 77 -5.33 9.91 2.68
CA LEU A 77 -4.97 8.97 1.63
C LEU A 77 -4.37 7.70 2.24
N ALA A 78 -4.61 6.56 1.60
CA ALA A 78 -4.14 5.26 2.08
C ALA A 78 -3.39 4.46 1.02
N GLY A 79 -4.07 3.57 0.30
CA GLY A 79 -3.47 2.73 -0.72
C GLY A 79 -3.02 3.50 -1.94
N ILE A 80 -1.89 3.09 -2.53
CA ILE A 80 -1.45 3.56 -3.84
C ILE A 80 -0.82 2.40 -4.62
N ALA A 81 -1.15 2.29 -5.90
CA ALA A 81 -0.52 1.33 -6.80
C ALA A 81 -0.43 1.90 -8.22
N GLU A 82 0.76 1.83 -8.82
CA GLU A 82 0.93 2.00 -10.27
C GLU A 82 0.35 0.77 -10.97
N TYR A 83 -0.63 0.97 -11.85
CA TYR A 83 -1.28 -0.12 -12.58
C TYR A 83 -1.11 -0.01 -14.10
N GLN A 84 -0.73 1.18 -14.58
CA GLN A 84 -0.18 1.44 -15.91
C GLN A 84 0.99 2.42 -15.77
N PRO A 85 1.93 2.51 -16.74
CA PRO A 85 3.08 3.40 -16.63
C PRO A 85 2.68 4.85 -16.30
N ASP A 86 3.13 5.33 -15.14
CA ASP A 86 2.82 6.64 -14.56
C ASP A 86 1.32 6.93 -14.34
N ILE A 87 0.50 5.89 -14.19
CA ILE A 87 -0.92 5.97 -13.84
C ILE A 87 -1.18 5.13 -12.59
N TYR A 88 -1.80 5.76 -11.60
CA TYR A 88 -1.92 5.22 -10.25
C TYR A 88 -3.38 5.12 -9.82
N ALA A 89 -3.69 4.04 -9.11
CA ALA A 89 -4.87 3.96 -8.28
C ALA A 89 -4.54 4.50 -6.89
N VAL A 90 -5.37 5.38 -6.34
CA VAL A 90 -5.18 5.97 -5.00
C VAL A 90 -6.46 5.83 -4.18
N VAL A 91 -6.34 5.33 -2.94
CA VAL A 91 -7.46 5.34 -1.99
C VAL A 91 -7.53 6.70 -1.30
N ALA A 92 -8.71 7.31 -1.36
CA ALA A 92 -9.05 8.53 -0.64
C ALA A 92 -10.26 8.28 0.26
N LEU A 93 -10.18 8.70 1.52
CA LEU A 93 -11.23 8.48 2.52
C LEU A 93 -11.14 9.51 3.66
N ASN A 94 -12.22 9.64 4.43
CA ASN A 94 -12.19 10.34 5.70
C ASN A 94 -12.01 9.32 6.82
N VAL A 95 -10.95 9.47 7.62
CA VAL A 95 -10.63 8.55 8.72
C VAL A 95 -10.55 9.32 10.04
N ASN A 96 -11.10 8.73 11.10
CA ASN A 96 -10.74 9.10 12.47
C ASN A 96 -9.48 8.32 12.85
N ILE A 97 -8.33 8.98 12.80
CA ILE A 97 -7.02 8.35 13.06
C ILE A 97 -6.92 7.77 14.48
N THR A 98 -7.59 8.38 15.47
CA THR A 98 -7.55 7.95 16.87
C THR A 98 -8.40 6.71 17.11
N ALA A 99 -9.59 6.66 16.50
CA ALA A 99 -10.49 5.52 16.58
C ALA A 99 -10.17 4.42 15.55
N PHE A 100 -9.24 4.70 14.63
CA PHE A 100 -8.84 3.81 13.54
C PHE A 100 -10.05 3.33 12.70
N CYS A 101 -11.00 4.23 12.44
CA CYS A 101 -12.22 3.95 11.71
C CYS A 101 -12.50 4.98 10.61
N ALA A 102 -13.22 4.59 9.55
CA ALA A 102 -13.77 5.54 8.59
C ALA A 102 -14.78 6.46 9.30
N VAL A 103 -14.85 7.72 8.87
CA VAL A 103 -15.87 8.65 9.37
C VAL A 103 -17.23 8.17 8.85
N PRO A 104 -18.20 7.87 9.74
CA PRO A 104 -19.49 7.36 9.32
C PRO A 104 -20.19 8.26 8.30
N GLY A 105 -20.80 7.65 7.27
CA GLY A 105 -21.51 8.38 6.22
C GLY A 105 -20.62 9.06 5.17
N THR A 106 -19.30 8.88 5.23
CA THR A 106 -18.38 9.39 4.22
C THR A 106 -17.93 8.28 3.27
N PRO A 107 -17.74 8.56 1.97
CA PRO A 107 -17.36 7.54 1.00
C PRO A 107 -15.90 7.12 1.18
N VAL A 108 -15.63 5.83 0.98
CA VAL A 108 -14.29 5.32 0.70
C VAL A 108 -14.17 5.12 -0.79
N ALA A 109 -13.22 5.81 -1.42
CA ALA A 109 -13.13 5.86 -2.87
C ALA A 109 -11.75 5.46 -3.38
N VAL A 110 -11.74 4.84 -4.57
CA VAL A 110 -10.53 4.62 -5.36
C VAL A 110 -10.55 5.58 -6.54
N TRP A 111 -9.43 6.27 -6.73
CA TRP A 111 -9.23 7.30 -7.73
C TRP A 111 -8.20 6.85 -8.75
N HIS A 112 -8.46 7.16 -10.01
CA HIS A 112 -7.50 7.15 -11.09
C HIS A 112 -6.71 8.46 -11.06
N VAL A 113 -5.40 8.36 -11.08
CA VAL A 113 -4.46 9.48 -11.10
C VAL A 113 -3.47 9.26 -12.23
N ASP A 114 -3.66 9.96 -13.33
CA ASP A 114 -2.79 9.94 -14.50
C ASP A 114 -1.79 11.09 -14.41
N LEU A 115 -0.49 10.73 -14.35
CA LEU A 115 0.64 11.65 -14.25
C LEU A 115 1.50 11.66 -15.52
N THR A 116 0.98 11.14 -16.63
CA THR A 116 1.71 11.06 -17.92
C THR A 116 1.95 12.43 -18.57
N ALA A 117 1.22 13.45 -18.13
CA ALA A 117 1.38 14.84 -18.52
C ALA A 117 1.79 15.72 -17.33
N ASP A 118 2.22 16.96 -17.61
CA ASP A 118 2.64 17.91 -16.57
C ASP A 118 1.51 18.26 -15.59
N THR A 119 0.26 18.26 -16.07
CA THR A 119 -0.93 18.46 -15.24
C THR A 119 -1.59 17.12 -14.95
N PRO A 120 -1.75 16.73 -13.68
CA PRO A 120 -2.41 15.49 -13.31
C PRO A 120 -3.88 15.45 -13.78
N ALA A 121 -4.29 14.34 -14.39
CA ALA A 121 -5.70 14.05 -14.63
C ALA A 121 -6.19 13.09 -13.54
N VAL A 122 -7.22 13.51 -12.78
CA VAL A 122 -7.69 12.78 -11.61
C VAL A 122 -9.19 12.56 -11.67
N THR A 123 -9.62 11.30 -11.60
CA THR A 123 -11.04 10.90 -11.68
C THR A 123 -11.37 9.83 -10.66
N GLN A 124 -12.59 9.88 -10.12
CA GLN A 124 -13.06 8.88 -9.18
C GLN A 124 -13.53 7.64 -9.96
N VAL A 125 -13.01 6.47 -9.58
CA VAL A 125 -13.29 5.20 -10.28
C VAL A 125 -14.31 4.36 -9.53
N ALA A 126 -14.17 4.23 -8.21
CA ALA A 126 -15.06 3.38 -7.42
C ALA A 126 -15.38 4.01 -6.07
N VAL A 127 -16.58 3.71 -5.56
CA VAL A 127 -17.01 4.01 -4.19
C VAL A 127 -17.42 2.71 -3.52
N ILE A 128 -16.77 2.37 -2.42
CA ILE A 128 -17.17 1.23 -1.60
C ILE A 128 -18.30 1.70 -0.68
N SER A 129 -19.47 1.06 -0.82
CA SER A 129 -20.68 1.46 -0.10
C SER A 129 -20.77 0.90 1.32
N ASP A 130 -19.92 -0.07 1.68
CA ASP A 130 -19.89 -0.63 3.03
C ASP A 130 -19.40 0.43 4.03
N PRO A 131 -20.23 0.85 5.01
CA PRO A 131 -19.87 1.89 5.97
C PRO A 131 -18.75 1.49 6.94
N GLN A 132 -18.41 0.21 7.03
CA GLN A 132 -17.28 -0.29 7.82
C GLN A 132 -15.97 -0.39 7.01
N SER A 133 -16.05 -0.22 5.69
CA SER A 133 -14.89 -0.40 4.82
C SER A 133 -13.79 0.61 5.12
N ILE A 134 -12.55 0.14 5.15
CA ILE A 134 -11.35 0.97 5.20
C ILE A 134 -10.32 0.38 4.25
N LEU A 135 -10.41 0.74 2.97
CA LEU A 135 -9.40 0.33 2.00
C LEU A 135 -8.03 0.86 2.43
N ASN A 136 -7.03 -0.01 2.45
CA ASN A 136 -5.69 0.35 2.94
C ASN A 136 -4.60 0.02 1.92
N GLY A 137 -4.45 -1.26 1.55
CA GLY A 137 -3.47 -1.67 0.55
C GLY A 137 -4.07 -1.65 -0.85
N LEU A 138 -3.29 -1.21 -1.84
CA LEU A 138 -3.58 -1.42 -3.26
C LEU A 138 -2.45 -2.21 -3.90
N SER A 139 -2.78 -3.11 -4.82
CA SER A 139 -1.80 -3.80 -5.65
C SER A 139 -2.33 -3.94 -7.07
N ALA A 140 -1.52 -3.58 -8.06
CA ALA A 140 -1.82 -3.87 -9.46
C ALA A 140 -1.69 -5.37 -9.74
N VAL A 141 -2.48 -5.88 -10.68
CA VAL A 141 -2.42 -7.28 -11.09
C VAL A 141 -1.42 -7.43 -12.25
N PRO A 142 -0.31 -8.18 -12.08
CA PRO A 142 0.65 -8.39 -13.16
C PRO A 142 -0.02 -8.99 -14.40
N GLY A 143 0.22 -8.39 -15.56
CA GLY A 143 -0.40 -8.82 -16.82
C GLY A 143 -1.85 -8.37 -17.03
N ASN A 144 -2.44 -7.64 -16.08
CA ASN A 144 -3.76 -7.03 -16.23
C ASN A 144 -3.73 -5.53 -15.85
N PRO A 145 -3.50 -4.64 -16.83
CA PRO A 145 -3.35 -3.20 -16.61
C PRO A 145 -4.68 -2.46 -16.37
N ASP A 146 -5.77 -3.18 -16.15
CA ASP A 146 -7.09 -2.59 -15.87
C ASP A 146 -7.66 -3.05 -14.52
N VAL A 147 -6.88 -3.81 -13.73
CA VAL A 147 -7.35 -4.35 -12.46
C VAL A 147 -6.40 -4.03 -11.32
N VAL A 148 -6.97 -3.50 -10.25
CA VAL A 148 -6.29 -3.36 -8.95
C VAL A 148 -7.02 -4.14 -7.88
N LEU A 149 -6.24 -4.71 -6.96
CA LEU A 149 -6.73 -5.38 -5.77
C LEU A 149 -6.67 -4.40 -4.60
N ALA A 150 -7.79 -4.21 -3.90
CA ALA A 150 -7.89 -3.35 -2.74
C ALA A 150 -8.17 -4.17 -1.48
N ALA A 151 -7.24 -4.11 -0.52
CA ALA A 151 -7.36 -4.83 0.74
C ALA A 151 -8.13 -4.00 1.78
N ASP A 152 -9.12 -4.63 2.39
CA ASP A 152 -9.91 -4.10 3.49
C ASP A 152 -9.68 -4.93 4.76
N PRO A 153 -8.84 -4.45 5.70
CA PRO A 153 -8.55 -5.16 6.94
C PRO A 153 -9.70 -5.12 7.96
N VAL A 154 -10.69 -4.23 7.81
CA VAL A 154 -11.82 -4.12 8.77
C VAL A 154 -12.91 -5.10 8.39
N VAL A 155 -13.30 -5.09 7.12
CA VAL A 155 -14.29 -6.03 6.59
C VAL A 155 -13.68 -7.42 6.40
N GLY A 156 -12.36 -7.51 6.22
CA GLY A 156 -11.65 -8.77 6.02
C GLY A 156 -11.82 -9.29 4.59
N ALA A 157 -11.78 -8.37 3.62
CA ALA A 157 -12.01 -8.65 2.21
C ALA A 157 -10.88 -8.12 1.32
N VAL A 158 -10.76 -8.69 0.13
CA VAL A 158 -10.02 -8.09 -0.99
C VAL A 158 -11.00 -7.83 -2.11
N TYR A 159 -11.10 -6.59 -2.54
CA TYR A 159 -11.90 -6.17 -3.68
C TYR A 159 -11.07 -6.19 -4.94
N GLU A 160 -11.63 -6.72 -6.01
CA GLU A 160 -11.13 -6.53 -7.37
C GLU A 160 -11.84 -5.30 -7.94
N ILE A 161 -11.07 -4.31 -8.39
CA ILE A 161 -11.58 -3.06 -8.94
C ILE A 161 -11.08 -2.96 -10.38
N THR A 162 -12.02 -2.92 -11.33
CA THR A 162 -11.71 -2.60 -12.72
C THR A 162 -11.52 -1.10 -12.83
N MET A 163 -10.45 -0.63 -13.48
CA MET A 163 -10.12 0.80 -13.51
C MET A 163 -10.86 1.56 -14.61
N SER A 164 -11.24 0.86 -15.69
CA SER A 164 -12.01 1.41 -16.80
C SER A 164 -13.52 1.47 -16.54
N THR A 165 -14.02 0.77 -15.52
CA THR A 165 -15.46 0.72 -15.18
C THR A 165 -15.68 0.93 -13.69
N VAL A 166 -16.78 1.58 -13.28
CA VAL A 166 -17.12 1.86 -11.86
C VAL A 166 -17.56 0.58 -11.11
N ILE A 167 -17.00 -0.58 -11.46
CA ILE A 167 -17.42 -1.90 -10.97
C ILE A 167 -16.34 -2.45 -10.05
N TYR A 168 -16.74 -2.85 -8.85
CA TYR A 168 -15.93 -3.64 -7.94
C TYR A 168 -16.60 -4.99 -7.66
N ARG A 169 -15.80 -6.02 -7.40
CA ARG A 169 -16.26 -7.33 -6.94
C ARG A 169 -15.54 -7.70 -5.66
N ALA A 170 -16.27 -8.17 -4.65
CA ALA A 170 -15.65 -8.80 -3.48
C ALA A 170 -15.06 -10.15 -3.92
N GLY A 171 -13.73 -10.27 -3.94
CA GLY A 171 -13.03 -11.44 -4.48
C GLY A 171 -12.83 -12.56 -3.46
N VAL A 172 -12.60 -12.22 -2.18
CA VAL A 172 -12.37 -13.19 -1.11
C VAL A 172 -12.85 -12.62 0.24
N ASP A 173 -13.78 -13.31 0.90
CA ASP A 173 -14.05 -13.14 2.34
C ASP A 173 -13.06 -14.00 3.14
N LEU A 174 -12.20 -13.35 3.91
CA LEU A 174 -11.18 -14.02 4.72
C LEU A 174 -11.68 -14.35 6.13
N LYS A 175 -12.85 -13.86 6.56
CA LYS A 175 -13.44 -14.19 7.88
C LYS A 175 -13.97 -15.63 7.89
N SER A 176 -14.47 -16.15 6.77
CA SER A 176 -14.99 -17.51 6.65
C SER A 176 -13.92 -18.60 6.50
N LYS A 177 -12.66 -18.25 6.17
CA LYS A 177 -11.57 -19.23 5.93
C LYS A 177 -10.63 -19.49 7.11
N GLY A 178 -10.91 -18.98 8.32
CA GLY A 178 -10.11 -19.34 9.50
C GLY A 178 -10.51 -18.60 10.77
N ARG A 179 -11.41 -19.20 11.56
CA ARG A 179 -11.73 -18.76 12.92
C ARG A 179 -10.49 -18.85 13.82
N ARG A 180 -9.81 -17.72 14.06
CA ARG A 180 -9.17 -17.39 15.35
C ARG A 180 -9.29 -15.88 15.59
N THR A 181 -9.99 -15.58 16.68
CA THR A 181 -10.23 -14.29 17.32
C THR A 181 -8.98 -13.42 17.44
N GLY A 182 -9.12 -12.13 17.13
CA GLY A 182 -8.20 -11.05 17.52
C GLY A 182 -7.00 -10.84 16.58
N GLY A 183 -6.90 -9.66 15.96
CA GLY A 183 -5.69 -9.19 15.30
C GLY A 183 -5.97 -8.26 14.12
N SER A 184 -5.97 -6.95 14.40
CA SER A 184 -6.05 -5.87 13.40
C SER A 184 -4.68 -5.60 12.79
N GLY A 185 -4.65 -5.53 11.46
CA GLY A 185 -3.55 -5.00 10.65
C GLY A 185 -3.18 -5.92 9.50
N MET A 186 -3.26 -5.39 8.27
CA MET A 186 -2.72 -6.04 7.08
C MET A 186 -1.85 -5.03 6.33
N SER A 187 -0.62 -5.39 5.98
CA SER A 187 0.29 -4.60 5.13
C SER A 187 1.06 -5.53 4.18
N GLU A 188 1.24 -5.15 2.92
CA GLU A 188 1.79 -6.03 1.87
C GLU A 188 3.33 -6.03 1.83
N ARG A 189 3.92 -7.16 1.40
CA ARG A 189 5.33 -7.28 0.97
C ARG A 189 5.35 -7.90 -0.42
N ARG A 190 5.92 -7.23 -1.42
CA ARG A 190 6.13 -7.78 -2.77
C ARG A 190 7.33 -8.73 -2.79
N ARG A 191 7.17 -9.92 -3.37
CA ARG A 191 8.28 -10.78 -3.84
C ARG A 191 8.29 -10.77 -5.36
N ALA A 192 9.48 -10.69 -5.94
CA ALA A 192 9.67 -10.98 -7.36
C ALA A 192 9.43 -12.49 -7.58
N GLY A 193 8.36 -12.83 -8.30
CA GLY A 193 8.02 -14.21 -8.67
C GLY A 193 6.69 -14.71 -8.10
N GLY A 194 5.61 -14.53 -8.88
CA GLY A 194 4.48 -15.46 -9.00
C GLY A 194 3.47 -15.64 -7.86
N SER A 195 3.70 -15.16 -6.64
CA SER A 195 2.70 -15.27 -5.55
C SER A 195 2.73 -14.04 -4.65
N GLY A 196 1.62 -13.30 -4.60
CA GLY A 196 1.43 -12.20 -3.66
C GLY A 196 1.41 -12.70 -2.22
N THR A 197 2.09 -12.00 -1.31
CA THR A 197 2.09 -12.29 0.13
C THR A 197 1.54 -11.11 0.92
N TYR A 198 0.55 -11.36 1.77
CA TYR A 198 0.01 -10.37 2.71
C TYR A 198 0.65 -10.56 4.09
N THR A 199 1.02 -9.46 4.76
CA THR A 199 1.51 -9.51 6.15
C THR A 199 0.37 -9.12 7.09
N LYS A 200 0.02 -9.99 8.03
CA LYS A 200 -0.87 -9.66 9.14
C LYS A 200 -0.05 -9.05 10.28
N ARG A 201 -0.41 -7.85 10.74
CA ARG A 201 0.15 -7.23 11.95
C ARG A 201 -0.63 -7.76 13.15
N ASN A 202 0.06 -8.35 14.12
CA ASN A 202 -0.54 -8.71 15.40
C ASN A 202 -0.25 -7.60 16.41
N HIS A 203 -1.27 -6.89 16.88
CA HIS A 203 -1.14 -6.05 18.06
C HIS A 203 -1.26 -6.93 19.31
N ASN A 204 -0.13 -7.15 19.99
CA ASN A 204 -0.13 -7.74 21.32
C ASN A 204 -0.17 -6.58 22.33
N THR A 205 -1.32 -6.34 22.94
CA THR A 205 -1.42 -5.44 24.10
C THR A 205 -1.06 -6.24 25.34
N THR A 206 0.21 -6.23 25.75
CA THR A 206 0.57 -6.46 27.15
C THR A 206 0.38 -5.14 27.88
N GLY A 207 -0.72 -5.03 28.61
CA GLY A 207 -0.94 -3.96 29.58
C GLY A 207 0.06 -4.09 30.74
N GLY A 208 0.61 -2.95 31.14
CA GLY A 208 1.11 -2.69 32.48
C GLY A 208 0.13 -1.79 33.21
#